data_AF-A0A9X6AH74-F1
#
_entry.id   AF-A0A9X6AH74-F1
#
_cell.length_a   1.000
_cell.length_b   1.000
_cell.length_c   1.000
_cell.angle_alpha   90.00
_cell.angle_beta   90.00
_cell.angle_gamma   90.00
#
_symmetry.space_group_name_H-M   'P 1'
#
loop_
_entity.id
_entity.type
_entity.pdbx_description
1 polymer ?
#
loop_
_entity_poly.entity_id
_entity_poly.type
_entity_poly.pdbx_seq_one_letter_code
_entity_poly.pdbx_strand_id
1 'polypeptide(L)'
;MTTSNDLRPIRSPRGIPLLGHTPQIPSTNPVEYFGELSKQFPEGIYGMDIAGIEQVFVYDPDLVAEVCDETRFFKQIEKTPLQHVRDFAGAGLFTAHQHEEEWGMAHRVLMPAFSQRAMKAYYGQMLEIAQNLVGKWERREGQPVNITDDYTRLTLDTIALSGFGYRFQSFDKEELHPFLNALLG
;
A
#
# COMPACT_ATOMS: atom_id res chain seq x y z
N MET A 1 -33.62 27.22 22.14
CA MET A 1 -33.02 27.45 20.82
C MET A 1 -32.52 26.11 20.30
N THR A 2 -33.27 25.52 19.38
CA THR A 2 -32.89 24.29 18.67
C THR A 2 -31.73 24.62 17.74
N THR A 3 -30.54 24.09 18.03
CA THR A 3 -29.41 24.11 17.10
C THR A 3 -29.82 23.36 15.84
N SER A 4 -30.07 24.09 14.75
CA SER A 4 -30.20 23.51 13.42
C SER A 4 -28.94 22.70 13.15
N ASN A 5 -29.09 21.40 12.89
CA ASN A 5 -27.96 20.55 12.57
C ASN A 5 -27.55 20.86 11.12
N ASP A 6 -26.57 21.74 10.92
CA ASP A 6 -26.07 22.18 9.60
C ASP A 6 -25.25 21.09 8.86
N LEU A 7 -25.32 19.85 9.34
CA LEU A 7 -24.69 18.70 8.69
C LEU A 7 -25.38 18.41 7.35
N ARG A 8 -24.57 18.35 6.31
CA ARG A 8 -25.00 17.95 4.96
C ARG A 8 -24.50 16.54 4.68
N PRO A 9 -25.31 15.69 4.01
CA PRO A 9 -24.85 14.37 3.61
C PRO A 9 -23.69 14.50 2.62
N ILE A 10 -22.73 13.58 2.70
CA ILE A 10 -21.63 13.48 1.73
C ILE A 10 -22.24 13.15 0.37
N ARG A 11 -21.85 13.91 -0.65
CA ARG A 11 -22.34 13.70 -2.01
C ARG A 11 -21.73 12.44 -2.59
N SER A 12 -22.53 11.72 -3.38
CA SER A 12 -22.11 10.49 -4.04
C SER A 12 -22.41 10.58 -5.54
N PRO A 13 -21.65 9.89 -6.39
CA PRO A 13 -21.99 9.76 -7.80
C PRO A 13 -23.31 8.98 -7.97
N ARG A 14 -23.83 8.94 -9.19
CA ARG A 14 -25.06 8.19 -9.45
C ARG A 14 -24.77 6.68 -9.42
N GLY A 15 -25.20 6.02 -8.35
CA GLY A 15 -25.18 4.56 -8.25
C GLY A 15 -26.24 3.86 -9.11
N ILE A 16 -26.04 2.57 -9.34
CA ILE A 16 -27.01 1.67 -9.95
C ILE A 16 -27.94 1.14 -8.83
N PRO A 17 -29.27 1.13 -9.02
CA PRO A 17 -30.19 0.58 -8.02
C PRO A 17 -29.78 -0.83 -7.59
N LEU A 18 -29.75 -1.08 -6.27
CA LEU A 18 -29.36 -2.35 -5.61
C LEU A 18 -27.88 -2.77 -5.74
N LEU A 19 -27.13 -2.26 -6.72
CA LEU A 19 -25.73 -2.64 -6.97
C LEU A 19 -24.72 -1.57 -6.54
N GLY A 20 -25.18 -0.44 -6.02
CA GLY A 20 -24.31 0.65 -5.60
C GLY A 20 -23.47 1.18 -6.76
N HIS A 21 -22.18 1.38 -6.54
CA HIS A 21 -21.24 1.89 -7.54
C HIS A 21 -20.29 0.83 -8.09
N THR A 22 -20.30 -0.39 -7.54
CA THR A 22 -19.35 -1.46 -7.90
C THR A 22 -19.26 -1.74 -9.40
N PRO A 23 -20.38 -1.86 -10.16
CA PRO A 23 -20.28 -2.18 -11.58
C PRO A 23 -19.65 -1.07 -12.44
N GLN A 24 -19.48 0.13 -11.89
CA GLN A 24 -18.89 1.28 -12.59
C GLN A 24 -17.36 1.34 -12.40
N ILE A 25 -16.82 0.58 -11.44
CA ILE A 25 -15.40 0.57 -11.15
C ILE A 25 -14.70 -0.31 -12.19
N PRO A 26 -13.73 0.21 -12.96
CA PRO A 26 -13.01 -0.59 -13.93
C PRO A 26 -12.13 -1.63 -13.22
N SER A 27 -12.00 -2.81 -13.82
CA SER A 27 -11.10 -3.86 -13.33
C SER A 27 -9.62 -3.49 -13.45
N THR A 28 -9.30 -2.56 -14.35
CA THR A 28 -7.97 -2.01 -14.59
C THR A 28 -7.89 -0.56 -14.11
N ASN A 29 -6.83 -0.20 -13.40
CA ASN A 29 -6.55 1.17 -12.91
C ASN A 29 -7.71 1.81 -12.09
N PRO A 30 -8.26 1.14 -11.06
CA PRO A 30 -9.36 1.70 -10.26
C PRO A 30 -8.99 3.02 -9.55
N VAL A 31 -7.73 3.21 -9.18
CA VAL A 31 -7.25 4.44 -8.53
C VAL A 31 -7.37 5.65 -9.45
N GLU A 32 -7.05 5.49 -10.74
CA GLU A 32 -7.20 6.56 -11.73
C GLU A 32 -8.67 6.93 -11.90
N TYR A 33 -9.56 5.94 -11.96
CA TYR A 33 -10.99 6.16 -11.99
C TYR A 33 -11.49 6.98 -10.79
N PHE A 34 -11.08 6.65 -9.56
CA PHE A 34 -11.43 7.43 -8.37
C PHE A 34 -10.87 8.85 -8.43
N GLY A 35 -9.64 9.00 -8.91
CA GLY A 35 -9.00 10.31 -9.10
C GLY A 35 -9.74 11.20 -10.11
N GLU A 36 -10.19 10.64 -11.23
CA GLU A 36 -10.99 11.37 -12.23
C GLU A 36 -12.39 11.72 -11.71
N LEU A 37 -13.01 10.79 -10.97
CA LEU A 37 -14.32 10.99 -10.36
C LEU A 37 -14.31 12.14 -9.33
N SER A 38 -13.21 12.27 -8.60
CA SER A 38 -13.00 13.33 -7.60
C SER A 38 -13.20 14.75 -8.17
N LYS A 39 -12.92 14.96 -9.46
CA LYS A 39 -13.10 16.26 -10.15
C LYS A 39 -14.56 16.74 -10.19
N GLN A 40 -15.52 15.84 -10.01
CA GLN A 40 -16.95 16.18 -9.95
C GLN A 40 -17.39 16.69 -8.57
N PHE A 41 -16.54 16.55 -7.56
CA PHE A 41 -16.82 16.90 -6.17
C PHE A 41 -15.79 17.93 -5.67
N PRO A 42 -15.98 19.23 -5.99
CA PRO A 42 -15.04 20.29 -5.61
C PRO A 42 -14.89 20.49 -4.10
N GLU A 43 -15.76 19.92 -3.28
CA GLU A 43 -15.67 19.97 -1.82
C GLU A 43 -14.56 19.07 -1.26
N GLY A 44 -13.90 18.27 -2.10
CA GLY A 44 -12.77 17.45 -1.67
C GLY A 44 -13.14 16.15 -0.97
N ILE A 45 -14.41 15.78 -1.00
CA ILE A 45 -14.96 14.60 -0.35
C ILE A 45 -16.15 14.06 -1.14
N TYR A 46 -16.19 12.74 -1.34
CA TYR A 46 -17.36 12.06 -1.88
C TYR A 46 -17.50 10.64 -1.34
N GLY A 47 -18.72 10.12 -1.35
CA GLY A 47 -19.07 8.77 -0.91
C GLY A 47 -19.29 7.83 -2.08
N MET A 48 -19.07 6.54 -1.87
CA MET A 48 -19.46 5.46 -2.77
C MET A 48 -19.85 4.22 -1.97
N ASP A 49 -21.00 3.62 -2.27
CA ASP A 49 -21.26 2.21 -1.97
C ASP A 49 -20.43 1.31 -2.92
N ILE A 50 -19.48 0.59 -2.36
CA ILE A 50 -18.66 -0.42 -3.04
C ILE A 50 -18.90 -1.76 -2.34
N ALA A 51 -19.57 -2.68 -3.04
CA ALA A 51 -19.90 -4.02 -2.57
C ALA A 51 -20.72 -4.02 -1.27
N GLY A 52 -21.64 -3.07 -1.12
CA GLY A 52 -22.48 -2.91 0.08
C GLY A 52 -21.75 -2.22 1.24
N ILE A 53 -20.57 -1.66 0.99
CA ILE A 53 -19.76 -0.95 1.99
C ILE A 53 -19.67 0.51 1.56
N GLU A 54 -20.13 1.40 2.43
CA GLU A 54 -19.95 2.83 2.23
C GLU A 54 -18.47 3.21 2.41
N GLN A 55 -17.88 3.72 1.34
CA GLN A 55 -16.51 4.20 1.27
C GLN A 55 -16.53 5.70 1.08
N VAL A 56 -15.75 6.41 1.89
CA VAL A 56 -15.61 7.87 1.81
C VAL A 56 -14.22 8.21 1.31
N PHE A 57 -14.15 8.90 0.18
CA PHE A 57 -12.92 9.38 -0.41
C PHE A 57 -12.70 10.83 0.01
N VAL A 58 -11.53 11.14 0.58
CA VAL A 58 -11.16 12.46 1.08
C VAL A 58 -9.84 12.88 0.43
N TYR A 59 -9.80 14.07 -0.17
CA TYR A 59 -8.63 14.60 -0.88
C TYR A 59 -8.52 16.12 -0.82
N ASP A 60 -9.42 16.82 -0.13
CA ASP A 60 -9.13 18.18 0.33
C ASP A 60 -8.10 18.15 1.48
N PRO A 61 -7.04 18.98 1.44
CA PRO A 61 -5.99 18.97 2.45
C PRO A 61 -6.46 19.19 3.90
N ASP A 62 -7.44 20.06 4.11
CA ASP A 62 -7.93 20.38 5.45
C ASP A 62 -8.75 19.20 6.00
N LEU A 63 -9.59 18.58 5.15
CA LEU A 63 -10.31 17.35 5.51
C LEU A 63 -9.37 16.16 5.71
N VAL A 64 -8.30 16.04 4.93
CA VAL A 64 -7.27 15.00 5.12
C VAL A 64 -6.61 15.16 6.48
N ALA A 65 -6.27 16.40 6.88
CA ALA A 65 -5.71 16.67 8.21
C ALA A 65 -6.66 16.24 9.34
N GLU A 66 -7.97 16.45 9.17
CA GLU A 66 -8.99 16.01 10.12
C GLU A 66 -9.05 14.48 10.24
N VAL A 67 -9.06 13.74 9.12
CA VAL A 67 -9.14 12.26 9.15
C VAL A 67 -7.82 11.59 9.54
N CYS A 68 -6.72 12.33 9.57
CA CYS A 68 -5.43 11.87 10.09
C CYS A 68 -5.27 12.10 11.60
N ASP A 69 -6.27 12.66 12.29
CA ASP A 69 -6.27 12.76 13.74
C ASP A 69 -6.51 11.39 14.39
N GLU A 70 -5.42 10.80 14.89
CA GLU A 70 -5.39 9.47 15.52
C GLU A 70 -6.22 9.36 16.82
N THR A 71 -6.72 10.48 17.37
CA THR A 71 -7.65 10.46 18.52
C THR A 71 -9.09 10.16 18.11
N ARG A 72 -9.42 10.33 16.83
CA ARG A 72 -10.77 10.16 16.27
C ARG A 72 -10.83 9.07 15.20
N PHE A 73 -9.74 8.90 14.43
CA PHE A 73 -9.67 7.99 13.31
C PHE A 73 -8.55 6.97 13.51
N PHE A 74 -8.74 5.78 12.95
CA PHE A 74 -7.79 4.69 13.04
C PHE A 74 -7.69 3.94 11.72
N LYS A 75 -6.63 3.15 11.56
CA LYS A 75 -6.44 2.31 10.40
C LYS A 75 -7.46 1.18 10.37
N GLN A 76 -8.36 1.22 9.40
CA GLN A 76 -9.35 0.18 9.14
C GLN A 76 -8.72 -1.01 8.42
N ILE A 77 -8.94 -2.23 8.92
CA ILE A 77 -8.47 -3.47 8.28
C ILE A 77 -9.65 -4.23 7.69
N GLU A 78 -10.74 -4.38 8.44
CA GLU A 78 -11.92 -5.12 8.00
C GLU A 78 -12.58 -4.43 6.81
N LYS A 79 -13.13 -5.24 5.90
CA LYS A 79 -13.82 -4.76 4.70
C LYS A 79 -12.92 -3.96 3.75
N THR A 80 -11.60 -4.17 3.84
CA THR A 80 -10.59 -3.63 2.92
C THR A 80 -9.76 -4.78 2.34
N PRO A 81 -8.99 -4.56 1.26
CA PRO A 81 -8.04 -5.56 0.76
C PRO A 81 -7.03 -6.06 1.82
N LEU A 82 -6.76 -5.29 2.87
CA LEU A 82 -5.85 -5.70 3.94
C LEU A 82 -6.36 -6.88 4.76
N GLN A 83 -7.68 -7.11 4.80
CA GLN A 83 -8.25 -8.29 5.45
C GLN A 83 -7.79 -9.58 4.76
N HIS A 84 -7.73 -9.60 3.44
CA HIS A 84 -7.21 -10.75 2.69
C HIS A 84 -5.69 -10.93 2.86
N VAL A 85 -4.96 -9.82 2.96
CA VAL A 85 -3.51 -9.87 3.28
C VAL A 85 -3.29 -10.46 4.67
N ARG A 86 -4.15 -10.11 5.63
CA ARG A 86 -4.10 -10.63 7.00
C ARG A 86 -4.30 -12.14 7.06
N ASP A 87 -5.11 -12.73 6.18
CA ASP A 87 -5.38 -14.17 6.17
C ASP A 87 -4.10 -15.02 6.03
N PHE A 88 -3.07 -14.50 5.35
CA PHE A 88 -1.77 -15.17 5.24
C PHE A 88 -0.62 -14.50 6.00
N ALA A 89 -0.65 -13.17 6.18
CA ALA A 89 0.41 -12.42 6.87
C ALA A 89 0.21 -12.36 8.40
N GLY A 90 -0.97 -12.76 8.90
CA GLY A 90 -1.32 -12.71 10.32
C GLY A 90 -1.40 -11.29 10.87
N ALA A 91 -1.29 -11.14 12.20
CA ALA A 91 -1.27 -9.86 12.91
C ALA A 91 0.11 -9.19 12.86
N GLY A 92 0.66 -8.99 11.67
CA GLY A 92 1.90 -8.23 11.45
C GLY A 92 1.67 -6.72 11.47
N LEU A 93 2.75 -5.91 11.49
CA LEU A 93 2.64 -4.43 11.53
C LEU A 93 1.73 -3.82 10.46
N PHE A 94 1.63 -4.46 9.29
CA PHE A 94 0.85 -3.97 8.17
C PHE A 94 -0.64 -4.35 8.23
N THR A 95 -1.00 -5.40 8.96
CA THR A 95 -2.33 -6.03 8.95
C THR A 95 -2.96 -6.15 10.35
N ALA A 96 -2.21 -5.82 11.40
CA ALA A 96 -2.70 -5.74 12.76
C ALA A 96 -3.64 -4.55 12.96
N HIS A 97 -4.67 -4.76 13.79
CA HIS A 97 -5.54 -3.65 14.23
C HIS A 97 -4.77 -2.80 15.25
N GLN A 98 -5.06 -1.50 15.33
CA GLN A 98 -4.31 -0.57 16.19
C GLN A 98 -4.29 -0.98 17.68
N HIS A 99 -5.34 -1.64 18.14
CA HIS A 99 -5.49 -2.07 19.55
C HIS A 99 -4.99 -3.50 19.82
N GLU A 100 -4.41 -4.18 18.83
CA GLU A 100 -3.78 -5.48 19.04
C GLU A 100 -2.44 -5.33 19.76
N GLU A 101 -2.19 -6.21 20.75
CA GLU A 101 -0.95 -6.20 21.52
C GLU A 101 0.26 -6.48 20.62
N GLU A 102 0.07 -7.35 19.63
CA GLU A 102 1.04 -7.73 18.61
C GLU A 102 1.54 -6.52 17.83
N TRP A 103 0.64 -5.59 17.47
CA TRP A 103 1.02 -4.36 16.79
C TRP A 103 1.94 -3.53 17.69
N GLY A 104 1.51 -3.30 18.95
CA GLY A 104 2.28 -2.49 19.89
C GLY A 104 3.66 -3.07 20.19
N MET A 105 3.75 -4.39 20.34
CA MET A 105 5.02 -5.11 20.55
C MET A 105 5.92 -4.98 19.32
N ALA A 106 5.43 -5.36 18.14
CA ALA A 106 6.20 -5.31 16.90
C ALA A 106 6.67 -3.89 16.57
N HIS A 107 5.81 -2.89 16.78
CA HIS A 107 6.11 -1.49 16.51
C HIS A 107 7.28 -1.02 17.38
N ARG A 108 7.22 -1.23 18.70
CA ARG A 108 8.29 -0.83 19.62
C ARG A 108 9.62 -1.52 19.32
N VAL A 109 9.59 -2.80 18.96
CA VAL A 109 10.80 -3.58 18.66
C VAL A 109 11.43 -3.18 17.33
N LEU A 110 10.62 -2.93 16.29
CA LEU A 110 11.11 -2.71 14.93
C LEU A 110 11.42 -1.25 14.61
N MET A 111 10.77 -0.27 15.23
CA MET A 111 10.99 1.16 14.93
C MET A 111 12.49 1.58 14.96
N PRO A 112 13.33 1.13 15.91
CA PRO A 112 14.77 1.44 15.88
C PRO A 112 15.49 0.92 14.63
N ALA A 113 15.06 -0.21 14.06
CA ALA A 113 15.62 -0.80 12.84
C ALA A 113 15.29 0.02 11.58
N PHE A 114 14.32 0.94 11.64
CA PHE A 114 14.01 1.87 10.55
C PHE A 114 14.59 3.27 10.76
N SER A 115 15.47 3.46 11.74
CA SER A 115 16.12 4.75 12.01
C SER A 115 17.18 5.11 10.95
N GLN A 116 17.49 6.41 10.83
CA GLN A 116 18.61 6.90 10.00
C GLN A 116 19.94 6.21 10.31
N ARG A 117 20.19 5.86 11.58
CA ARG A 117 21.38 5.10 11.97
C ARG A 117 21.37 3.69 11.39
N ALA A 118 20.24 3.00 11.44
CA ALA A 118 20.08 1.68 10.86
C ALA A 118 20.24 1.71 9.33
N MET A 119 19.67 2.72 8.66
CA MET A 119 19.85 2.89 7.20
C MET A 119 21.31 2.99 6.78
N LYS A 120 22.16 3.67 7.57
CA LYS A 120 23.61 3.70 7.32
C LYS A 120 24.27 2.32 7.45
N ALA A 121 23.76 1.46 8.33
CA ALA A 121 24.28 0.10 8.47
C ALA A 121 23.88 -0.79 7.28
N TYR A 122 22.67 -0.60 6.73
CA TYR A 122 22.19 -1.37 5.58
C TYR A 122 22.77 -0.90 4.24
N TYR A 123 23.33 0.32 4.18
CA TYR A 123 23.79 0.94 2.94
C TYR A 123 24.72 0.03 2.10
N GLY A 124 25.66 -0.66 2.73
CA GLY A 124 26.57 -1.56 2.02
C GLY A 124 25.83 -2.70 1.29
N GLN A 125 24.81 -3.28 1.92
CA GLN A 125 23.98 -4.34 1.34
C GLN A 125 23.07 -3.80 0.23
N MET A 126 22.47 -2.63 0.44
CA MET A 126 21.66 -1.95 -0.59
C MET A 126 22.49 -1.63 -1.84
N LEU A 127 23.71 -1.12 -1.64
CA LEU A 127 24.63 -0.80 -2.73
C LEU A 127 25.04 -2.04 -3.50
N GLU A 128 25.30 -3.15 -2.82
CA GLU A 128 25.62 -4.44 -3.45
C GLU A 128 24.51 -4.88 -4.40
N ILE A 129 23.24 -4.86 -3.95
CA ILE A 129 22.11 -5.28 -4.78
C ILE A 129 21.89 -4.32 -5.96
N ALA A 130 22.10 -3.01 -5.76
CA ALA A 130 22.06 -2.03 -6.84
C ALA A 130 23.15 -2.26 -7.89
N GLN A 131 24.37 -2.63 -7.47
CA GLN A 131 25.46 -3.00 -8.37
C GLN A 131 25.14 -4.26 -9.17
N ASN A 132 24.45 -5.24 -8.58
CA ASN A 132 24.00 -6.43 -9.30
C ASN A 132 23.01 -6.10 -10.42
N LEU A 133 22.07 -5.17 -10.18
CA LEU A 133 21.16 -4.66 -11.20
C LEU A 133 21.93 -3.97 -12.33
N VAL A 134 22.84 -3.06 -12.01
CA VAL A 134 23.67 -2.37 -13.00
C VAL A 134 24.46 -3.38 -13.84
N GLY A 135 25.12 -4.35 -13.21
CA GLY A 135 25.86 -5.39 -13.91
C GLY A 135 24.98 -6.24 -14.82
N LYS A 136 23.72 -6.52 -14.44
CA LYS A 136 22.75 -7.19 -15.32
C LYS A 136 22.47 -6.36 -16.57
N TRP A 137 22.24 -5.05 -16.41
CA TRP A 137 21.96 -4.15 -17.53
C TRP A 137 23.16 -3.93 -18.44
N GLU A 138 24.38 -3.82 -17.89
CA GLU A 138 25.62 -3.75 -18.69
C GLU A 138 25.80 -4.99 -19.58
N ARG A 139 25.53 -6.19 -19.06
CA ARG A 139 25.56 -7.43 -19.87
C ARG A 139 24.49 -7.50 -20.96
N ARG A 140 23.48 -6.62 -20.89
CA ARG A 140 22.34 -6.54 -21.83
C ARG A 140 22.37 -5.25 -22.64
N GLU A 141 23.52 -4.59 -22.73
CA GLU A 141 23.67 -3.37 -23.52
C GLU A 141 23.13 -3.54 -24.96
N GLY A 142 22.37 -2.54 -25.42
CA GLY A 142 21.72 -2.57 -26.73
C GLY A 142 20.47 -3.46 -26.80
N GLN A 143 20.04 -4.09 -25.70
CA GLN A 143 18.84 -4.91 -25.64
C GLN A 143 17.78 -4.30 -24.71
N PRO A 144 16.48 -4.53 -24.99
CA PRO A 144 15.42 -4.17 -24.06
C PRO A 144 15.56 -4.91 -22.71
N VAL A 145 15.23 -4.20 -21.64
CA VAL A 145 15.13 -4.74 -20.27
C VAL A 145 13.72 -4.55 -19.73
N ASN A 146 13.28 -5.45 -18.85
CA ASN A 146 11.99 -5.32 -18.17
C ASN A 146 12.20 -4.59 -16.83
N ILE A 147 12.02 -3.28 -16.86
CA ILE A 147 12.27 -2.40 -15.71
C ILE A 147 11.44 -2.81 -14.48
N THR A 148 10.16 -3.16 -14.68
CA THR A 148 9.26 -3.53 -13.58
C THR A 148 9.69 -4.82 -12.89
N ASP A 149 10.05 -5.85 -13.66
CA ASP A 149 10.59 -7.11 -13.13
C ASP A 149 11.93 -6.87 -12.42
N ASP A 150 12.81 -6.07 -13.02
CA ASP A 150 14.13 -5.76 -12.46
C ASP A 150 14.04 -4.99 -11.13
N TYR A 151 13.14 -4.02 -11.01
CA TYR A 151 12.91 -3.33 -9.73
C TYR A 151 12.24 -4.22 -8.68
N THR A 152 11.40 -5.16 -9.10
CA THR A 152 10.83 -6.17 -8.18
C THR A 152 11.95 -7.04 -7.60
N ARG A 153 12.87 -7.53 -8.46
CA ARG A 153 14.05 -8.29 -8.01
C ARG A 153 14.95 -7.46 -7.10
N LEU A 154 15.23 -6.21 -7.48
CA LEU A 154 16.04 -5.29 -6.69
C LEU A 154 15.49 -5.11 -5.27
N THR A 155 14.19 -4.82 -5.16
CA THR A 155 13.55 -4.52 -3.87
C THR A 155 13.44 -5.76 -2.99
N LEU A 156 13.08 -6.92 -3.55
CA LEU A 156 13.01 -8.18 -2.81
C LEU A 156 14.37 -8.63 -2.29
N ASP A 157 15.43 -8.61 -3.11
CA ASP A 157 16.79 -8.96 -2.67
C ASP A 157 17.32 -7.95 -1.66
N THR A 158 17.00 -6.66 -1.81
CA THR A 158 17.40 -5.61 -0.87
C THR A 158 16.79 -5.83 0.51
N ILE A 159 15.48 -6.11 0.58
CA ILE A 159 14.78 -6.40 1.84
C ILE A 159 15.31 -7.69 2.45
N ALA A 160 15.47 -8.75 1.65
CA ALA A 160 15.95 -10.05 2.11
C ALA A 160 17.36 -9.95 2.73
N LEU A 161 18.28 -9.26 2.05
CA LEU A 161 19.65 -9.14 2.50
C LEU A 161 19.77 -8.20 3.69
N SER A 162 19.14 -7.03 3.62
CA SER A 162 19.28 -5.99 4.66
C SER A 162 18.50 -6.35 5.92
N GLY A 163 17.31 -6.94 5.78
CA GLY A 163 16.43 -7.28 6.89
C GLY A 163 16.74 -8.65 7.51
N PHE A 164 17.12 -9.64 6.70
CA PHE A 164 17.18 -11.04 7.13
C PHE A 164 18.51 -11.73 6.83
N GLY A 165 19.47 -11.04 6.20
CA GLY A 165 20.76 -11.64 5.82
C GLY A 165 20.65 -12.74 4.76
N TYR A 166 19.52 -12.82 4.06
CA TYR A 166 19.24 -13.88 3.09
C TYR A 166 19.49 -13.39 1.65
N ARG A 167 20.10 -14.25 0.82
CA ARG A 167 20.41 -13.95 -0.58
C ARG A 167 19.56 -14.83 -1.51
N PHE A 168 18.58 -14.24 -2.19
CA PHE A 168 17.82 -14.92 -3.23
C PHE A 168 18.60 -15.03 -4.55
N GLN A 169 19.52 -14.08 -4.82
CA GLN A 169 20.29 -14.00 -6.06
C GLN A 169 19.36 -13.86 -7.27
N SER A 170 18.36 -12.98 -7.15
CA SER A 170 17.29 -12.88 -8.14
C SER A 170 17.76 -12.40 -9.52
N PHE A 171 18.97 -11.86 -9.65
CA PHE A 171 19.54 -11.45 -10.93
C PHE A 171 20.33 -12.56 -11.66
N ASP A 172 20.61 -13.68 -10.99
CA ASP A 172 21.39 -14.79 -11.56
C ASP A 172 20.52 -15.83 -12.27
N LYS A 173 19.19 -15.74 -12.12
CA LYS A 173 18.20 -16.67 -12.64
C LYS A 173 17.08 -15.92 -13.35
N GLU A 174 16.52 -16.53 -14.40
CA GLU A 174 15.34 -15.99 -15.06
C GLU A 174 14.11 -16.10 -14.16
N GLU A 175 13.92 -17.21 -13.49
CA GLU A 175 12.81 -17.41 -12.54
C GLU A 175 13.16 -16.88 -11.14
N LEU A 176 12.19 -16.23 -10.51
CA LEU A 176 12.27 -15.87 -9.10
C LEU A 176 12.24 -17.12 -8.22
N HIS A 177 12.84 -17.02 -7.03
CA HIS A 177 12.72 -18.08 -6.02
C HIS A 177 11.25 -18.39 -5.71
N PRO A 178 10.84 -19.67 -5.51
CA PRO A 178 9.43 -20.04 -5.31
C PRO A 178 8.72 -19.25 -4.20
N PHE A 179 9.43 -18.97 -3.11
CA PHE A 179 8.92 -18.10 -2.03
C PHE A 179 8.56 -16.67 -2.52
N LEU A 180 9.39 -16.07 -3.38
CA LEU A 180 9.11 -14.73 -3.92
C LEU A 180 7.93 -14.76 -4.89
N ASN A 181 7.79 -15.81 -5.70
CA ASN A 181 6.61 -16.00 -6.55
C ASN A 181 5.33 -16.13 -5.72
N ALA A 182 5.36 -16.90 -4.62
CA ALA A 182 4.21 -17.06 -3.73
C ALA A 182 3.85 -15.75 -3.00
N LEU A 183 4.82 -14.85 -2.78
CA LEU A 183 4.59 -13.54 -2.15
C LEU A 183 3.95 -12.53 -3.12
N LEU A 184 4.22 -12.66 -4.42
CA LEU A 184 3.68 -11.78 -5.48
C LEU A 184 2.34 -12.28 -6.03
N GLY A 185 1.94 -13.51 -5.69
CA GLY A 185 0.79 -14.24 -6.22
C GLY A 185 -0.53 -13.96 -5.52
#